data_AF-Q7NLL7-F1
#
_entry.id   AF-Q7NLL7-F1
#
_cell.length_a   1.000
_cell.length_b   1.000
_cell.length_c   1.000
_cell.angle_alpha   90.00
_cell.angle_beta   90.00
_cell.angle_gamma   90.00
#
_symmetry.space_group_name_H-M   'P 1'
#
loop_
_entity.id
_entity.type
_entity.pdbx_description
1 polymer ?
#
loop_
_entity_poly.entity_id
_entity_poly.type
_entity_poly.pdbx_seq_one_letter_code
_entity_poly.pdbx_strand_id
1 'polypeptide(L)'
;MNLAMFSILDANAHIPPHHGPYKGVLRYHLGLIVPVEDERCAVRVDNEVRSWKEGKSLIFDDSFEHEVWNRDPRRRVVLFVDFPRPLPPVLSVINQGILAMARHHKDAKRIEQSASRYAQS
;
A
#
# COMPACT_ATOMS: atom_id res chain seq x y z
N MET A 1 1.63 -13.01 -5.47
CA MET A 1 2.53 -11.87 -5.21
C MET A 1 2.21 -11.39 -3.80
N ASN A 2 3.07 -11.68 -2.83
CA ASN A 2 2.97 -11.10 -1.50
C ASN A 2 4.06 -10.02 -1.47
N LEU A 3 3.68 -8.79 -1.75
CA LEU A 3 4.60 -7.68 -1.77
C LEU A 3 4.59 -7.05 -0.38
N ALA A 4 5.76 -6.95 0.24
CA ALA A 4 5.94 -6.21 1.48
C ALA A 4 7.04 -5.16 1.26
N MET A 5 6.75 -3.91 1.61
CA MET A 5 7.71 -2.81 1.52
C MET A 5 7.47 -1.76 2.60
N PHE A 6 8.47 -0.92 2.87
CA PHE A 6 8.25 0.31 3.61
C PHE A 6 7.79 1.40 2.65
N SER A 7 6.56 1.89 2.85
CA SER A 7 6.03 3.03 2.12
C SER A 7 6.37 4.30 2.90
N ILE A 8 7.33 5.06 2.39
CA ILE A 8 7.76 6.32 2.96
C ILE A 8 7.11 7.44 2.15
N LEU A 9 6.46 8.36 2.85
CA LEU A 9 5.88 9.56 2.26
C LEU A 9 6.51 10.78 2.90
N ASP A 10 7.20 11.57 2.08
CA ASP A 10 7.95 12.74 2.53
C ASP A 10 7.04 13.85 3.04
N ALA A 11 7.66 14.85 3.65
CA ALA A 11 7.01 16.07 4.11
C ALA A 11 6.25 16.76 2.97
N ASN A 12 5.00 17.17 3.22
CA ASN A 12 4.14 17.87 2.25
C ASN A 12 3.86 17.10 0.95
N ALA A 13 4.13 15.78 0.90
CA ALA A 13 3.92 14.98 -0.29
C ALA A 13 2.45 14.59 -0.47
N HIS A 14 2.04 14.46 -1.73
CA HIS A 14 0.70 14.06 -2.13
C HIS A 14 0.77 13.07 -3.29
N ILE A 15 0.18 11.89 -3.10
CA ILE A 15 -0.06 10.91 -4.15
C ILE A 15 -1.50 11.14 -4.65
N PRO A 16 -1.68 11.58 -5.92
CA PRO A 16 -2.99 11.94 -6.44
C PRO A 16 -3.93 10.72 -6.52
N PRO A 17 -5.24 10.96 -6.74
CA PRO A 17 -6.23 9.89 -6.94
C PRO A 17 -5.80 8.89 -8.00
N HIS A 18 -5.82 7.60 -7.63
CA HIS A 18 -5.50 6.49 -8.53
C HIS A 18 -6.21 5.20 -8.08
N HIS A 19 -6.11 4.17 -8.91
CA HIS A 19 -6.63 2.84 -8.63
C HIS A 19 -5.50 1.82 -8.60
N GLY A 20 -5.66 0.83 -7.73
CA GLY A 20 -4.82 -0.34 -7.67
C GLY A 20 -4.89 -1.14 -8.97
N PRO A 21 -3.80 -1.75 -9.43
CA PRO A 21 -3.74 -2.42 -10.72
C PRO A 21 -4.51 -3.75 -10.74
N TYR A 22 -4.85 -4.32 -9.58
CA TYR A 22 -5.39 -5.67 -9.51
C TYR A 22 -6.33 -5.93 -8.32
N LYS A 23 -7.57 -6.30 -8.63
CA LYS A 23 -8.62 -6.58 -7.62
C LYS A 23 -8.45 -7.90 -6.85
N GLY A 24 -7.49 -8.75 -7.24
CA GLY A 24 -7.25 -10.02 -6.56
C GLY A 24 -6.41 -9.92 -5.27
N VAL A 25 -6.00 -8.72 -4.86
CA VAL A 25 -5.34 -8.46 -3.58
C VAL A 25 -6.15 -7.48 -2.73
N LEU A 26 -5.80 -7.43 -1.44
CA LEU A 26 -6.16 -6.37 -0.51
C LEU A 26 -4.87 -5.79 0.08
N ARG A 27 -4.94 -4.52 0.48
CA ARG A 27 -3.80 -3.76 0.99
C ARG A 27 -3.86 -3.59 2.49
N TYR A 28 -2.80 -3.98 3.18
CA TYR A 28 -2.59 -3.81 4.60
C TYR A 28 -1.50 -2.77 4.86
N HIS A 29 -1.79 -1.78 5.71
CA HIS A 29 -0.84 -0.81 6.21
C HIS A 29 -0.71 -0.92 7.74
N LEU A 30 0.51 -0.98 8.27
CA LEU A 30 0.81 -0.78 9.69
C LEU A 30 1.55 0.56 9.87
N GLY A 31 1.03 1.44 10.73
CA GLY A 31 1.69 2.70 11.07
C GLY A 31 2.99 2.45 11.85
N LEU A 32 4.12 2.91 11.32
CA LEU A 32 5.43 2.77 11.98
C LEU A 32 5.95 4.10 12.51
N ILE A 33 5.95 5.12 11.65
CA ILE A 33 6.26 6.51 12.01
C ILE A 33 5.12 7.34 11.45
N VAL A 34 4.30 7.92 12.32
CA VAL A 34 3.14 8.72 11.91
C VAL A 34 3.30 10.11 12.54
N PRO A 35 3.64 11.14 11.74
CA PRO A 35 4.00 12.43 12.30
C PRO A 35 2.82 13.11 13.01
N VAL A 36 1.61 12.84 12.55
CA VAL A 36 0.37 13.34 13.11
C VAL A 36 -0.76 12.35 12.85
N GLU A 37 -1.57 12.07 13.87
CA GLU A 37 -2.67 11.09 13.82
C GLU A 37 -4.03 11.73 13.46
N ASP A 38 -4.04 12.75 12.60
CA ASP A 38 -5.24 13.45 12.13
C ASP A 38 -5.28 13.55 10.60
N GLU A 39 -6.27 14.25 10.04
CA GLU A 39 -6.48 14.37 8.60
C GLU A 39 -5.33 15.09 7.84
N ARG A 40 -4.33 15.65 8.51
CA ARG A 40 -3.13 16.15 7.83
C ARG A 40 -2.28 15.02 7.27
N CYS A 41 -2.33 13.81 7.82
CA CYS A 41 -1.65 12.63 7.30
C CYS A 41 -2.64 11.46 7.15
N ALA A 42 -3.22 11.32 5.96
CA ALA A 42 -4.35 10.43 5.76
C ALA A 42 -4.38 9.78 4.36
N VAL A 43 -5.20 8.74 4.26
CA VAL A 43 -5.64 8.14 3.00
C VAL A 43 -7.14 8.36 2.87
N ARG A 44 -7.57 8.72 1.67
CA ARG A 44 -8.97 8.60 1.25
C ARG A 44 -9.11 7.36 0.39
N VAL A 45 -10.11 6.53 0.67
CA VAL A 45 -10.52 5.39 -0.15
C VAL A 45 -12.00 5.56 -0.45
N ASP A 46 -12.34 5.75 -1.72
CA ASP A 46 -13.69 6.14 -2.14
C ASP A 46 -14.17 7.38 -1.36
N ASN A 47 -15.20 7.24 -0.52
CA ASN A 47 -15.80 8.31 0.25
C ASN A 47 -15.31 8.37 1.72
N GLU A 48 -14.40 7.50 2.13
CA GLU A 48 -13.90 7.44 3.52
C GLU A 48 -12.47 7.97 3.64
N VAL A 49 -12.26 8.87 4.60
CA VAL A 49 -10.93 9.37 4.98
C VAL A 49 -10.51 8.76 6.32
N ARG A 50 -9.28 8.23 6.38
CA ARG A 50 -8.71 7.65 7.60
C ARG A 50 -7.26 8.09 7.77
N SER A 51 -6.88 8.44 8.99
CA SER A 51 -5.50 8.67 9.39
C SER A 51 -4.86 7.38 9.91
N TRP A 52 -3.52 7.28 9.77
CA TRP A 52 -2.76 6.22 10.43
C TRP A 52 -2.56 6.56 11.91
N LYS A 53 -2.28 5.52 12.70
CA LYS A 53 -1.78 5.64 14.07
C LYS A 53 -0.60 4.71 14.27
N GLU A 54 0.38 5.10 15.07
CA GLU A 54 1.56 4.27 15.30
C GLU A 54 1.16 2.95 15.98
N GLY A 55 1.70 1.84 15.47
CA GLY A 55 1.38 0.49 15.94
C GLY A 55 -0.05 0.01 15.62
N LYS A 56 -0.83 0.77 14.84
CA LYS A 56 -2.19 0.38 14.42
C LYS A 56 -2.25 0.07 12.93
N SER A 57 -3.22 -0.78 12.58
CA SER A 57 -3.38 -1.30 11.23
C SER A 57 -4.57 -0.65 10.52
N LEU A 58 -4.42 -0.48 9.21
CA LEU A 58 -5.50 -0.23 8.27
C LEU A 58 -5.48 -1.32 7.20
N ILE A 59 -6.65 -1.81 6.81
CA ILE A 59 -6.83 -2.68 5.65
C ILE A 59 -7.85 -2.01 4.75
N PHE A 60 -7.54 -1.92 3.46
CA PHE A 60 -8.46 -1.37 2.48
C PHE A 60 -8.30 -2.03 1.13
N ASP A 61 -9.32 -1.86 0.30
CA ASP A 61 -9.36 -2.31 -1.07
C ASP A 61 -8.85 -1.18 -1.98
N ASP A 62 -7.60 -1.30 -2.44
CA ASP A 62 -6.98 -0.29 -3.29
C ASP A 62 -7.55 -0.29 -4.72
N SER A 63 -8.45 -1.23 -5.08
CA SER A 63 -9.15 -1.18 -6.37
C SER A 63 -10.25 -0.13 -6.42
N PHE A 64 -10.60 0.50 -5.30
CA PHE A 64 -11.34 1.76 -5.27
C PHE A 64 -10.39 2.93 -5.51
N GLU A 65 -10.93 4.04 -6.03
CA GLU A 65 -10.15 5.27 -6.14
C GLU A 65 -9.63 5.67 -4.77
N HIS A 66 -8.33 5.91 -4.67
CA HIS A 66 -7.70 6.34 -3.45
C HIS A 66 -6.62 7.37 -3.71
N GLU A 67 -6.43 8.26 -2.75
CA GLU A 67 -5.37 9.26 -2.73
C GLU A 67 -4.75 9.31 -1.33
N VAL A 68 -3.49 9.71 -1.25
CA VAL A 68 -2.74 9.71 0.02
C VAL A 68 -1.96 10.99 0.15
N TRP A 69 -2.04 11.64 1.31
CA TRP A 69 -1.29 12.86 1.56
C TRP A 69 -0.62 12.87 2.93
N ASN A 70 0.49 13.60 3.00
CA ASN A 70 1.16 13.97 4.24
C ASN A 70 1.44 15.47 4.22
N ARG A 71 0.59 16.26 4.89
CA ARG A 71 0.71 17.72 5.02
C ARG A 71 1.52 18.14 6.25
N ASP A 72 2.14 17.19 6.96
CA ASP A 72 3.07 17.48 8.05
C ASP A 72 4.49 17.71 7.49
N PRO A 73 5.31 18.58 8.10
CA PRO A 73 6.70 18.81 7.69
C PRO A 73 7.65 17.62 7.97
N ARG A 74 7.18 16.53 8.59
CA ARG A 74 7.96 15.32 8.86
C ARG A 74 7.46 14.16 7.99
N ARG A 75 8.32 13.18 7.74
CA ARG A 75 7.99 11.97 6.95
C ARG A 75 7.01 11.05 7.68
N ARG A 76 6.18 10.35 6.91
CA ARG A 76 5.33 9.23 7.36
C ARG A 76 5.89 7.91 6.81
N VAL A 77 6.00 6.89 7.67
CA VAL A 77 6.44 5.56 7.29
C VAL A 77 5.41 4.53 7.72
N VAL A 78 4.99 3.68 6.77
CA VAL A 78 4.12 2.53 7.04
C VAL A 78 4.72 1.26 6.46
N LEU A 79 4.50 0.12 7.11
CA LEU A 79 4.69 -1.17 6.46
C LEU A 79 3.48 -1.39 5.56
N PHE A 80 3.75 -1.53 4.26
CA PHE A 80 2.79 -1.84 3.22
C PHE A 80 2.89 -3.33 2.91
N VAL A 81 1.75 -4.03 2.90
CA VAL A 81 1.67 -5.45 2.53
C VAL A 81 0.45 -5.68 1.66
N ASP A 82 0.65 -6.25 0.48
CA ASP A 82 -0.44 -6.80 -0.33
C ASP A 82 -0.62 -8.29 0.00
N PHE A 83 -1.85 -8.71 0.23
CA PHE A 83 -2.21 -10.11 0.48
C PHE A 83 -3.41 -10.54 -0.40
N PRO A 84 -3.54 -11.84 -0.73
CA PRO A 84 -4.61 -12.31 -1.59
C PRO A 84 -6.00 -12.00 -1.02
N ARG A 85 -6.89 -11.48 -1.87
CA ARG A 85 -8.30 -11.27 -1.49
C ARG A 85 -8.96 -12.61 -1.15
N PRO A 86 -9.73 -12.70 -0.05
CA PRO A 86 -10.55 -13.87 0.21
C PRO A 86 -11.65 -13.98 -0.87
N LEU A 87 -11.56 -15.00 -1.70
CA LEU A 87 -12.48 -15.26 -2.81
C LEU A 87 -13.09 -16.66 -2.66
N PRO A 88 -14.27 -16.93 -3.29
CA PRO A 88 -14.82 -18.27 -3.38
C PRO A 88 -13.81 -19.27 -3.96
N PRO A 89 -13.88 -20.57 -3.62
CA PRO A 89 -12.80 -21.54 -3.90
C PRO A 89 -12.30 -21.55 -5.35
N VAL A 90 -13.20 -21.58 -6.33
CA VAL A 90 -12.85 -21.59 -7.76
C VAL A 90 -12.10 -20.31 -8.16
N LEU A 91 -12.62 -19.15 -7.75
CA LEU A 91 -12.00 -17.85 -8.04
C LEU A 91 -10.68 -17.67 -7.28
N SER A 92 -10.57 -18.24 -6.08
CA SER A 92 -9.33 -18.23 -5.30
C SER A 92 -8.22 -18.99 -6.02
N VAL A 93 -8.50 -20.18 -6.57
CA VAL A 93 -7.51 -20.95 -7.35
C VAL A 93 -7.06 -20.17 -8.59
N ILE A 94 -8.00 -19.57 -9.32
CA ILE A 94 -7.68 -18.73 -10.49
C ILE A 94 -6.81 -17.53 -10.07
N ASN A 95 -7.19 -16.83 -9.01
CA ASN A 95 -6.45 -15.69 -8.46
C ASN A 95 -5.03 -16.07 -8.05
N GLN A 96 -4.85 -17.20 -7.37
CA GLN A 96 -3.53 -17.71 -7.00
C GLN A 96 -2.66 -17.99 -8.22
N GLY A 97 -3.23 -18.55 -9.30
CA GLY A 97 -2.54 -18.74 -10.57
C GLY A 97 -2.05 -17.42 -11.18
N ILE A 98 -2.93 -16.41 -11.27
CA ILE A 98 -2.59 -15.07 -11.77
C ILE A 98 -1.49 -14.43 -10.91
N LEU A 99 -1.65 -14.47 -9.58
CA LEU A 99 -0.70 -13.94 -8.62
C LEU A 99 0.66 -14.66 -8.64
N ALA A 100 0.69 -15.94 -9.01
CA ALA A 100 1.92 -16.69 -9.17
C ALA A 100 2.68 -16.26 -10.43
N MET A 101 1.97 -16.07 -11.55
CA MET A 101 2.54 -15.59 -12.81
C MET A 101 3.08 -14.16 -12.70
N ALA A 102 2.33 -13.26 -12.04
CA ALA A 102 2.73 -11.87 -11.86
C ALA A 102 4.08 -11.70 -11.14
N ARG A 103 4.45 -12.62 -10.23
CA ARG A 103 5.76 -12.60 -9.53
C ARG A 103 6.95 -12.72 -10.49
N HIS A 104 6.76 -13.37 -11.64
CA HIS A 104 7.82 -13.58 -12.61
C HIS A 104 7.91 -12.44 -13.64
N HIS A 105 7.03 -11.43 -13.55
CA HIS A 105 7.07 -10.25 -14.39
C HIS A 105 8.20 -9.29 -13.98
N LYS A 106 8.80 -8.59 -14.95
CA LYS A 106 10.00 -7.74 -14.76
C LYS A 106 9.83 -6.63 -13.73
N ASP A 107 8.60 -6.19 -13.48
CA ASP A 107 8.29 -5.09 -12.54
C ASP A 107 8.53 -5.47 -11.07
N ALA A 108 8.35 -6.75 -10.70
CA ALA A 108 8.69 -7.21 -9.36
C ALA A 108 10.18 -7.03 -9.04
N LYS A 109 11.05 -7.30 -10.03
CA LYS A 109 12.50 -7.04 -9.91
C LYS A 109 12.82 -5.56 -9.79
N ARG A 110 12.04 -4.69 -10.44
CA ARG A 110 12.23 -3.23 -10.37
C ARG A 110 11.90 -2.69 -8.97
N ILE A 111 10.83 -3.18 -8.35
CA ILE A 111 10.46 -2.82 -6.97
C ILE A 111 11.54 -3.28 -5.99
N GLU A 112 12.08 -4.49 -6.15
CA GLU A 112 13.18 -5.02 -5.34
C GLU A 112 14.48 -4.19 -5.47
N GLN A 113 14.80 -3.76 -6.70
CA GLN A 113 15.93 -2.87 -6.97
C GLN A 113 15.74 -1.47 -6.35
N SER A 114 14.54 -0.89 -6.49
CA SER A 114 14.20 0.38 -5.84
C SER A 114 14.29 0.28 -4.33
N ALA A 115 13.73 -0.77 -3.71
CA ALA A 115 13.80 -1.01 -2.27
C ALA A 115 15.26 -1.13 -1.78
N SER A 116 16.11 -1.84 -2.53
CA SER A 116 17.54 -1.99 -2.21
C SER A 116 18.31 -0.67 -2.28
N ARG A 117 17.97 0.22 -3.22
CA ARG A 117 18.56 1.57 -3.32
C ARG A 117 18.27 2.43 -2.09
N TYR A 118 17.04 2.37 -1.57
CA TYR A 118 16.66 3.11 -0.36
C TYR A 118 17.22 2.50 0.94
N ALA A 119 17.52 1.20 0.96
CA ALA A 119 18.15 0.56 2.13
C ALA A 119 19.64 0.90 2.29
N GLN A 120 20.29 1.43 1.25
CA GLN A 120 21.72 1.75 1.21
C GLN A 120 22.02 3.27 1.33
N SER A 121 20.99 4.10 1.43
CA SER A 121 21.07 5.56 1.60
C SER A 121 20.71 5.97 3.02
#